data_AF-A0A4Y9J7V4-F1
#
_entry.id   AF-A0A4Y9J7V4-F1
#
_cell.length_a   1.000
_cell.length_b   1.000
_cell.length_c   1.000
_cell.angle_alpha   90.00
_cell.angle_beta   90.00
_cell.angle_gamma   90.00
#
_symmetry.space_group_name_H-M   'P 1'
#
loop_
_entity.id
_entity.type
_entity.pdbx_description
1 polymer ?
#
loop_
_entity_poly.entity_id
_entity_poly.type
_entity_poly.pdbx_seq_one_letter_code
_entity_poly.pdbx_strand_id
1 'polypeptide(L)'
;GLERLAAILQHVHSNYEIDLFAALIQAAGRETGTADLANPSLKVIADHIRATAFLVSDGVIPSNEGRGYVQRRIVRRAIRHGYKLGRKTPFFHKLVKDLVVQMGDAYPKLREQEQRITEVLKAEEERFFETLANGMDILDAALGGGAKVLPGDVAFKLHDTYGFPLDLTNDVCRERGVTVDEDGFKAAMDRQKAQARAAGKFKMDKALEYAGEANRFSGYEALSESAKVVAIYVDGTSAQMLEAGQSGVVVLDG
;
A
#
# COMPACT_ATOMS: atom_id res chain seq x y z
N GLY A 1 5.90 -9.08 -26.87
CA GLY A 1 5.09 -9.42 -25.68
C GLY A 1 4.18 -10.56 -26.05
N LEU A 2 4.09 -11.60 -25.22
CA LEU A 2 3.33 -12.81 -25.47
C LEU A 2 1.86 -12.50 -25.81
N GLU A 3 1.27 -11.54 -25.10
CA GLU A 3 -0.12 -11.09 -25.28
C GLU A 3 -0.36 -10.49 -26.66
N ARG A 4 0.63 -9.78 -27.22
CA ARG A 4 0.52 -9.21 -28.57
C ARG A 4 0.59 -10.30 -29.65
N LEU A 5 1.41 -11.33 -29.45
CA LEU A 5 1.46 -12.48 -30.35
C LEU A 5 0.16 -13.29 -30.28
N ALA A 6 -0.37 -13.50 -29.07
CA ALA A 6 -1.66 -14.15 -28.86
C ALA A 6 -2.80 -13.40 -29.56
N ALA A 7 -2.83 -12.06 -29.48
CA ALA A 7 -3.83 -11.25 -30.19
C ALA A 7 -3.81 -11.48 -31.71
N ILE A 8 -2.61 -11.53 -32.31
CA ILE A 8 -2.44 -11.83 -33.74
C ILE A 8 -2.92 -13.25 -34.07
N LEU A 9 -2.53 -14.25 -33.28
CA LEU A 9 -2.88 -15.66 -33.50
C LEU A 9 -4.38 -15.95 -33.27
N GLN A 10 -5.02 -15.20 -32.39
CA GLN A 10 -6.45 -15.31 -32.10
C GLN A 10 -7.31 -14.39 -32.98
N HIS A 11 -6.70 -13.68 -33.93
CA HIS A 11 -7.37 -12.75 -34.85
C HIS A 11 -8.16 -11.63 -34.14
N VAL A 12 -7.63 -11.12 -33.04
CA VAL A 12 -8.21 -9.99 -32.29
C VAL A 12 -7.33 -8.74 -32.37
N HIS A 13 -7.92 -7.57 -32.14
CA HIS A 13 -7.27 -6.28 -32.38
C HIS A 13 -6.65 -5.66 -31.13
N SER A 14 -6.97 -6.21 -29.95
CA SER A 14 -6.49 -5.74 -28.66
C SER A 14 -5.98 -6.90 -27.80
N ASN A 15 -4.94 -6.63 -27.00
CA ASN A 15 -4.48 -7.59 -25.99
C ASN A 15 -5.60 -7.97 -25.01
N TYR A 16 -6.57 -7.08 -24.75
CA TYR A 16 -7.68 -7.33 -23.83
C TYR A 16 -8.76 -8.27 -24.41
N GLU A 17 -8.66 -8.62 -25.69
CA GLU A 17 -9.60 -9.52 -26.36
C GLU A 17 -9.08 -10.96 -26.44
N ILE A 18 -7.83 -11.20 -26.05
CA ILE A 18 -7.30 -12.56 -25.98
C ILE A 18 -8.07 -13.35 -24.92
N ASP A 19 -8.19 -14.66 -25.14
CA ASP A 19 -8.83 -15.63 -24.24
C ASP A 19 -8.57 -15.38 -22.74
N LEU A 20 -7.30 -15.23 -22.35
CA LEU A 20 -6.90 -14.98 -20.96
C LEU A 20 -7.52 -13.70 -20.39
N PHE A 21 -7.43 -12.58 -21.13
CA PHE A 21 -7.99 -11.32 -20.66
C PHE A 21 -9.51 -11.29 -20.72
N ALA A 22 -10.10 -11.89 -21.76
CA ALA A 22 -11.55 -12.01 -21.88
C ALA A 22 -12.15 -12.75 -20.67
N ALA A 23 -11.53 -13.85 -20.24
CA ALA A 23 -11.95 -14.59 -19.05
C ALA A 23 -11.83 -13.74 -17.77
N LEU A 24 -10.73 -13.01 -17.59
CA LEU A 24 -10.54 -12.14 -16.41
C LEU A 24 -11.48 -10.93 -16.41
N ILE A 25 -11.78 -10.35 -17.57
CA ILE A 25 -12.76 -9.26 -17.71
C ILE A 25 -14.17 -9.75 -17.38
N GLN A 26 -14.53 -10.96 -17.83
CA GLN A 26 -15.80 -11.58 -17.46
C GLN A 26 -15.89 -11.84 -15.95
N ALA A 27 -14.83 -12.34 -15.33
CA ALA A 27 -14.77 -12.53 -13.88
C ALA A 27 -14.88 -11.20 -13.13
N ALA A 28 -14.19 -10.15 -13.58
CA ALA A 28 -14.32 -8.81 -13.02
C ALA A 28 -15.75 -8.26 -13.18
N GLY A 29 -16.40 -8.48 -14.33
CA GLY A 29 -17.80 -8.13 -14.57
C GLY A 29 -18.73 -8.81 -13.57
N ARG A 30 -18.55 -10.11 -13.35
CA ARG A 30 -19.28 -10.91 -12.34
C ARG A 30 -19.10 -10.35 -10.93
N GLU A 31 -17.87 -10.10 -10.49
CA GLU A 31 -17.59 -9.66 -9.13
C GLU A 31 -18.03 -8.22 -8.86
N THR A 32 -17.99 -7.35 -9.87
CA THR A 32 -18.44 -5.95 -9.78
C THR A 32 -19.94 -5.78 -10.02
N GLY A 33 -20.60 -6.74 -10.67
CA GLY A 33 -21.99 -6.62 -11.12
C GLY A 33 -22.15 -5.78 -12.40
N THR A 34 -21.06 -5.54 -13.15
CA THR A 34 -21.07 -4.74 -14.37
C THR A 34 -21.42 -5.59 -15.58
N ALA A 35 -22.57 -5.32 -16.22
CA ALA A 35 -22.98 -6.02 -17.44
C ALA A 35 -22.24 -5.55 -18.70
N ASP A 36 -21.81 -4.28 -18.74
CA ASP A 36 -21.02 -3.73 -19.84
C ASP A 36 -19.56 -4.20 -19.73
N LEU A 37 -19.24 -5.30 -20.40
CA LEU A 37 -17.88 -5.87 -20.45
C LEU A 37 -16.88 -5.00 -21.22
N ALA A 38 -17.34 -4.00 -21.99
CA ALA A 38 -16.46 -3.07 -22.68
C ALA A 38 -15.94 -1.96 -21.75
N ASN A 39 -16.50 -1.83 -20.54
CA ASN A 39 -16.13 -0.78 -19.60
C ASN A 39 -14.62 -0.79 -19.29
N PRO A 40 -13.90 0.33 -19.47
CA PRO A 40 -12.46 0.41 -19.25
C PRO A 40 -12.02 -0.01 -17.84
N SER A 41 -12.87 0.16 -16.82
CA SER A 41 -12.54 -0.22 -15.44
C SER A 41 -12.36 -1.73 -15.28
N LEU A 42 -13.08 -2.55 -16.04
CA LEU A 42 -12.93 -4.00 -16.01
C LEU A 42 -11.57 -4.44 -16.58
N LYS A 43 -11.08 -3.75 -17.61
CA LYS A 43 -9.74 -3.97 -18.19
C LYS A 43 -8.65 -3.64 -17.18
N VAL A 44 -8.80 -2.54 -16.44
CA VAL A 44 -7.87 -2.17 -15.36
C VAL A 44 -7.84 -3.21 -14.25
N ILE A 45 -9.02 -3.68 -13.79
CA ILE A 45 -9.12 -4.71 -12.77
C ILE A 45 -8.45 -6.02 -13.22
N ALA A 46 -8.74 -6.47 -14.45
CA ALA A 46 -8.18 -7.68 -15.04
C ALA A 46 -6.65 -7.62 -15.19
N ASP A 47 -6.12 -6.46 -15.57
CA ASP A 47 -4.67 -6.25 -15.64
C ASP A 47 -4.03 -6.25 -14.24
N HIS A 48 -4.64 -5.56 -13.29
CA HIS A 48 -4.08 -5.40 -11.95
C HIS A 48 -4.13 -6.69 -11.13
N ILE A 49 -5.13 -7.56 -11.30
CA ILE A 49 -5.13 -8.85 -10.60
C ILE A 49 -3.94 -9.72 -11.04
N ARG A 50 -3.57 -9.69 -12.32
CA ARG A 50 -2.36 -10.37 -12.82
C ARG A 50 -1.12 -9.82 -12.13
N ALA A 51 -0.88 -8.51 -12.25
CA ALA A 51 0.31 -7.87 -11.70
C ALA A 51 0.46 -8.11 -10.19
N THR A 52 -0.64 -7.94 -9.45
CA THR A 52 -0.62 -8.04 -7.99
C THR A 52 -0.48 -9.47 -7.49
N ALA A 53 -1.10 -10.45 -8.14
CA ALA A 53 -0.95 -11.85 -7.78
C ALA A 53 0.49 -12.34 -8.01
N PHE A 54 1.11 -11.99 -9.15
CA PHE A 54 2.50 -12.35 -9.41
C PHE A 54 3.47 -11.68 -8.44
N LEU A 55 3.26 -10.40 -8.10
CA LEU A 55 4.08 -9.72 -7.11
C LEU A 55 4.02 -10.39 -5.73
N VAL A 56 2.83 -10.82 -5.29
CA VAL A 56 2.68 -11.56 -4.03
C VAL A 56 3.33 -12.93 -4.11
N SER A 57 3.22 -13.60 -5.26
CA SER A 57 3.87 -14.89 -5.50
C SER A 57 5.41 -14.79 -5.38
N ASP A 58 5.97 -13.68 -5.87
CA ASP A 58 7.39 -13.32 -5.73
C ASP A 58 7.77 -12.77 -4.34
N GLY A 59 6.84 -12.77 -3.38
CA GLY A 59 7.07 -12.37 -1.99
C GLY A 59 6.93 -10.88 -1.71
N VAL A 60 6.42 -10.08 -2.66
CA VAL A 60 6.14 -8.65 -2.45
C VAL A 60 4.76 -8.48 -1.82
N ILE A 61 4.73 -8.07 -0.55
CA ILE A 61 3.51 -7.81 0.21
C ILE A 61 3.21 -6.30 0.23
N PRO A 62 1.93 -5.86 0.15
CA PRO A 62 1.55 -4.46 0.31
C PRO A 62 2.17 -3.82 1.56
N SER A 63 2.84 -2.68 1.39
CA SER A 63 3.49 -1.93 2.47
C SER A 63 3.50 -0.42 2.18
N ASN A 64 4.10 0.38 3.08
CA ASN A 64 4.25 1.82 2.91
C ASN A 64 5.51 2.24 2.14
N GLU A 65 6.42 1.31 1.83
CA GLU A 65 7.74 1.64 1.26
C GLU A 65 8.20 0.63 0.19
N GLY A 66 9.11 1.09 -0.68
CA GLY A 66 9.77 0.26 -1.69
C GLY A 66 8.80 -0.48 -2.61
N ARG A 67 9.09 -1.76 -2.90
CA ARG A 67 8.26 -2.60 -3.77
C ARG A 67 6.87 -2.85 -3.20
N GLY A 68 6.75 -2.95 -1.87
CA GLY A 68 5.46 -3.15 -1.22
C GLY A 68 4.53 -1.95 -1.37
N TYR A 69 5.08 -0.72 -1.45
CA TYR A 69 4.28 0.47 -1.77
C TYR A 69 3.74 0.45 -3.18
N VAL A 70 4.56 0.04 -4.16
CA VAL A 70 4.11 -0.12 -5.56
C VAL A 70 2.99 -1.15 -5.63
N GLN A 71 3.15 -2.30 -4.97
CA GLN A 71 2.11 -3.33 -4.89
C GLN A 71 0.82 -2.77 -4.28
N ARG A 72 0.91 -2.09 -3.14
CA ARG A 72 -0.24 -1.44 -2.48
C ARG A 72 -0.98 -0.49 -3.43
N ARG A 73 -0.24 0.33 -4.18
CA ARG A 73 -0.82 1.28 -5.14
C ARG A 73 -1.64 0.59 -6.22
N ILE A 74 -1.10 -0.47 -6.82
CA ILE A 74 -1.78 -1.23 -7.88
C ILE A 74 -3.05 -1.89 -7.32
N VAL A 75 -2.97 -2.53 -6.14
CA VAL A 75 -4.14 -3.13 -5.48
C VAL A 75 -5.23 -2.09 -5.22
N ARG A 76 -4.90 -0.96 -4.58
CA ARG A 76 -5.87 0.10 -4.25
C ARG A 76 -6.49 0.74 -5.48
N ARG A 77 -5.72 0.89 -6.56
CA ARG A 77 -6.23 1.37 -7.86
C ARG A 77 -7.29 0.43 -8.44
N ALA A 78 -7.04 -0.88 -8.41
CA ALA A 78 -8.02 -1.88 -8.88
C ALA A 78 -9.32 -1.83 -8.05
N ILE A 79 -9.19 -1.76 -6.71
CA ILE A 79 -10.33 -1.66 -5.80
C ILE A 79 -11.15 -0.40 -6.08
N ARG A 80 -10.49 0.75 -6.30
CA ARG A 80 -11.16 2.00 -6.69
C ARG A 80 -11.94 1.87 -7.98
N HIS A 81 -11.42 1.15 -8.98
CA HIS A 81 -12.17 0.89 -10.22
C HIS A 81 -13.41 0.03 -9.97
N GLY A 82 -13.35 -0.96 -9.08
CA GLY A 82 -14.55 -1.69 -8.64
C GLY A 82 -15.55 -0.79 -7.92
N TYR A 83 -15.06 0.09 -7.04
CA TYR A 83 -15.90 1.06 -6.33
C TYR A 83 -16.61 2.04 -7.28
N LYS A 84 -15.90 2.50 -8.32
CA LYS A 84 -16.44 3.33 -9.41
C LYS A 84 -17.56 2.60 -10.17
N LEU A 85 -17.45 1.28 -10.33
CA LEU A 85 -18.49 0.43 -10.93
C LEU A 85 -19.66 0.13 -9.99
N GLY A 86 -19.67 0.69 -8.77
CA GLY A 86 -20.74 0.50 -7.79
C GLY A 86 -20.48 -0.61 -6.78
N ARG A 87 -19.33 -1.29 -6.83
CA ARG A 87 -19.02 -2.36 -5.87
C ARG A 87 -18.61 -1.76 -4.51
N LYS A 88 -19.43 -1.98 -3.48
CA LYS A 88 -19.21 -1.44 -2.12
C LYS A 88 -18.67 -2.44 -1.10
N THR A 89 -18.35 -3.66 -1.53
CA THR A 89 -17.80 -4.72 -0.67
C THR A 89 -16.61 -5.40 -1.33
N PRO A 90 -15.68 -5.99 -0.55
CA PRO A 90 -14.53 -6.72 -1.07
C PRO A 90 -14.86 -7.73 -2.16
N PHE A 91 -14.09 -7.70 -3.23
CA PHE A 91 -14.32 -8.46 -4.47
C PHE A 91 -13.02 -8.87 -5.17
N PHE A 92 -11.97 -8.06 -5.09
CA PHE A 92 -10.76 -8.20 -5.91
C PHE A 92 -10.01 -9.50 -5.63
N HIS A 93 -9.92 -9.91 -4.35
CA HIS A 93 -9.29 -11.18 -3.96
C HIS A 93 -9.96 -12.42 -4.58
N LYS A 94 -11.24 -12.34 -4.97
CA LYS A 94 -11.97 -13.47 -5.56
C LYS A 94 -11.49 -13.79 -6.97
N LEU A 95 -10.91 -12.80 -7.66
CA LEU A 95 -10.37 -12.95 -9.02
C LEU A 95 -9.09 -13.79 -9.05
N VAL A 96 -8.45 -14.05 -7.90
CA VAL A 96 -7.24 -14.89 -7.82
C VAL A 96 -7.54 -16.30 -8.35
N LYS A 97 -8.70 -16.86 -8.02
CA LYS A 97 -9.12 -18.18 -8.49
C LYS A 97 -9.25 -18.22 -10.02
N ASP A 98 -9.92 -17.23 -10.61
CA ASP A 98 -10.06 -17.13 -12.07
C ASP A 98 -8.69 -16.99 -12.75
N LEU A 99 -7.77 -16.22 -12.14
CA LEU A 99 -6.40 -16.09 -12.63
C LEU A 99 -5.62 -17.41 -12.58
N VAL A 100 -5.73 -18.18 -11.50
CA VAL A 100 -5.08 -19.50 -11.36
C VAL A 100 -5.61 -20.48 -12.40
N VAL A 101 -6.89 -20.42 -12.75
CA VAL A 101 -7.46 -21.22 -13.85
C VAL A 101 -6.79 -20.85 -15.19
N GLN A 102 -6.59 -19.56 -15.46
CA GLN A 102 -6.02 -19.11 -16.74
C GLN A 102 -4.50 -19.34 -16.85
N MET A 103 -3.77 -19.24 -15.74
CA MET A 103 -2.30 -19.17 -15.77
C MET A 103 -1.60 -20.24 -14.95
N GLY A 104 -2.30 -20.98 -14.08
CA GLY A 104 -1.69 -21.88 -13.11
C GLY A 104 -0.90 -23.05 -13.70
N ASP A 105 -1.22 -23.51 -14.91
CA ASP A 105 -0.46 -24.57 -15.59
C ASP A 105 0.92 -24.09 -16.05
N ALA A 106 0.98 -22.89 -16.61
CA ALA A 106 2.23 -22.26 -17.05
C ALA A 106 3.05 -21.72 -15.86
N TYR A 107 2.39 -21.42 -14.74
CA TYR A 107 3.00 -20.85 -13.54
C TYR A 107 2.60 -21.65 -12.28
N PRO A 108 3.18 -22.84 -12.03
CA PRO A 108 2.79 -23.71 -10.92
C PRO A 108 2.85 -23.04 -9.53
N LYS A 109 3.85 -22.17 -9.31
CA LYS A 109 3.97 -21.40 -8.06
C LYS A 109 2.74 -20.53 -7.77
N LEU A 110 2.12 -19.96 -8.81
CA LEU A 110 0.90 -19.16 -8.67
C LEU A 110 -0.25 -20.01 -8.13
N ARG A 111 -0.39 -21.25 -8.64
CA ARG A 111 -1.39 -22.22 -8.19
C ARG A 111 -1.10 -22.69 -6.77
N GLU A 112 0.14 -23.06 -6.46
CA GLU A 112 0.56 -23.51 -5.13
C GLU A 112 0.32 -22.43 -4.06
N GLN A 113 0.43 -21.15 -4.42
CA GLN A 113 0.28 -20.02 -3.51
C GLN A 113 -1.09 -19.33 -3.58
N GLU A 114 -2.08 -19.91 -4.28
CA GLU A 114 -3.42 -19.33 -4.49
C GLU A 114 -4.02 -18.80 -3.17
N GLN A 115 -4.02 -19.63 -2.12
CA GLN A 115 -4.59 -19.27 -0.83
C GLN A 115 -3.87 -18.07 -0.20
N ARG A 116 -2.54 -18.09 -0.15
CA ARG A 116 -1.71 -17.00 0.40
C ARG A 116 -1.95 -15.70 -0.36
N ILE A 117 -2.02 -15.75 -1.68
CA ILE A 117 -2.27 -14.58 -2.53
C ILE A 117 -3.65 -14.01 -2.23
N THR A 118 -4.66 -14.88 -2.15
CA THR A 118 -6.04 -14.50 -1.82
C THR A 118 -6.11 -13.80 -0.46
N GLU A 119 -5.48 -14.35 0.57
CA GLU A 119 -5.48 -13.79 1.92
C GLU A 119 -4.78 -12.42 1.98
N VAL A 120 -3.63 -12.27 1.32
CA VAL A 120 -2.89 -10.99 1.28
C VAL A 120 -3.72 -9.91 0.57
N LEU A 121 -4.32 -10.23 -0.58
CA LEU A 121 -5.14 -9.26 -1.30
C LEU A 121 -6.42 -8.92 -0.54
N LYS A 122 -7.06 -9.91 0.09
CA LYS A 122 -8.27 -9.71 0.89
C LYS A 122 -8.00 -8.77 2.07
N ALA A 123 -6.90 -8.98 2.81
CA ALA A 123 -6.56 -8.14 3.96
C ALA A 123 -6.30 -6.67 3.55
N GLU A 124 -5.57 -6.43 2.47
CA GLU A 124 -5.35 -5.07 1.96
C GLU A 124 -6.65 -4.45 1.42
N GLU A 125 -7.50 -5.26 0.79
CA GLU A 125 -8.80 -4.83 0.28
C GLU A 125 -9.77 -4.41 1.39
N GLU A 126 -9.97 -5.26 2.40
CA GLU A 126 -10.83 -4.97 3.55
C GLU A 126 -10.38 -3.68 4.27
N ARG A 127 -9.08 -3.57 4.56
CA ARG A 127 -8.51 -2.38 5.19
C ARG A 127 -8.72 -1.11 4.36
N PHE A 128 -8.62 -1.20 3.03
CA PHE A 128 -8.81 -0.02 2.20
C PHE A 128 -10.28 0.38 2.10
N PHE A 129 -11.21 -0.58 2.02
CA PHE A 129 -12.65 -0.30 1.98
C PHE A 129 -13.14 0.50 3.20
N GLU A 130 -12.55 0.29 4.39
CA GLU A 130 -12.85 1.06 5.61
C GLU A 130 -12.65 2.57 5.44
N THR A 131 -11.71 2.97 4.59
CA THR A 131 -11.32 4.38 4.40
C THR A 131 -11.70 4.94 3.04
N LEU A 132 -11.95 4.06 2.05
CA LEU A 132 -12.25 4.43 0.67
C LEU A 132 -13.48 5.32 0.54
N ALA A 133 -14.60 4.97 1.18
CA ALA A 133 -15.83 5.76 1.06
C ALA A 133 -15.62 7.20 1.57
N ASN A 134 -15.09 7.34 2.80
CA ASN A 134 -14.82 8.64 3.40
C ASN A 134 -13.80 9.46 2.60
N GLY A 135 -12.76 8.81 2.06
CA GLY A 135 -11.78 9.48 1.21
C GLY A 135 -12.38 9.98 -0.10
N MET A 136 -13.30 9.22 -0.70
CA MET A 136 -14.04 9.66 -1.89
C MET A 136 -14.96 10.84 -1.57
N ASP A 137 -15.66 10.85 -0.43
CA ASP A 137 -16.53 11.96 -0.03
C ASP A 137 -15.74 13.27 0.18
N ILE A 138 -14.56 13.19 0.79
CA ILE A 138 -13.65 14.34 0.98
C ILE A 138 -13.19 14.87 -0.37
N LEU A 139 -12.81 13.97 -1.28
CA LEU A 139 -12.39 14.34 -2.62
C LEU A 139 -13.54 14.99 -3.38
N ASP A 140 -14.75 14.45 -3.29
CA ASP A 140 -15.94 14.98 -3.94
C ASP A 140 -16.30 16.38 -3.42
N ALA A 141 -16.22 16.59 -2.10
CA ALA A 141 -16.42 17.90 -1.50
C ALA A 141 -15.36 18.92 -1.94
N ALA A 142 -14.09 18.52 -2.00
CA ALA A 142 -13.00 19.40 -2.43
C ALA A 142 -13.04 19.74 -3.92
N LEU A 143 -13.63 18.86 -4.74
CA LEU A 143 -13.84 19.07 -6.17
C LEU A 143 -15.19 19.74 -6.50
N GLY A 144 -16.02 20.01 -5.49
CA GLY A 144 -17.28 20.71 -5.64
C GLY A 144 -17.10 22.14 -6.19
N GLY A 145 -18.13 22.66 -6.86
CA GLY A 145 -18.16 24.06 -7.28
C GLY A 145 -17.26 24.44 -8.47
N GLY A 146 -16.73 23.46 -9.22
CA GLY A 146 -15.94 23.71 -10.44
C GLY A 146 -14.46 23.99 -10.18
N ALA A 147 -13.92 23.50 -9.06
CA ALA A 147 -12.50 23.57 -8.77
C ALA A 147 -11.68 22.92 -9.91
N LYS A 148 -10.64 23.61 -10.37
CA LYS A 148 -9.73 23.11 -11.44
C LYS A 148 -8.46 22.47 -10.90
N VAL A 149 -8.17 22.69 -9.62
CA VAL A 149 -6.99 22.16 -8.93
C VAL A 149 -7.41 21.65 -7.56
N LEU A 150 -7.06 20.41 -7.23
CA LEU A 150 -7.18 19.86 -5.88
C LEU A 150 -6.02 20.39 -5.02
N PRO A 151 -6.30 21.04 -3.88
CA PRO A 151 -5.26 21.54 -2.99
C PRO A 151 -4.33 20.44 -2.47
N GLY A 152 -3.03 20.73 -2.40
CA GLY A 152 -2.02 19.74 -2.01
C GLY A 152 -2.14 19.24 -0.58
N ASP A 153 -2.67 20.06 0.33
CA ASP A 153 -2.99 19.67 1.71
C ASP A 153 -4.15 18.68 1.80
N VAL A 154 -5.16 18.83 0.93
CA VAL A 154 -6.25 17.85 0.79
C VAL A 154 -5.73 16.54 0.21
N ALA A 155 -4.92 16.60 -0.86
CA ALA A 155 -4.27 15.41 -1.41
C ALA A 155 -3.38 14.71 -0.37
N PHE A 156 -2.68 15.48 0.46
CA PHE A 156 -1.87 14.96 1.55
C PHE A 156 -2.72 14.29 2.62
N LYS A 157 -3.85 14.90 3.02
CA LYS A 157 -4.79 14.30 3.96
C LYS A 157 -5.37 12.98 3.42
N LEU A 158 -5.73 12.93 2.14
CA LEU A 158 -6.18 11.71 1.48
C LEU A 158 -5.12 10.61 1.54
N HIS A 159 -3.86 10.96 1.32
CA HIS A 159 -2.73 10.02 1.40
C HIS A 159 -2.44 9.54 2.82
N ASP A 160 -2.25 10.47 3.75
CA ASP A 160 -1.79 10.17 5.11
C ASP A 160 -2.89 9.51 5.95
N THR A 161 -4.11 10.04 5.90
CA THR A 161 -5.21 9.62 6.78
C THR A 161 -6.07 8.52 6.16
N TYR A 162 -6.39 8.63 4.87
CA TYR A 162 -7.29 7.70 4.18
C TYR A 162 -6.53 6.70 3.31
N GLY A 163 -5.21 6.80 3.25
CA GLY A 163 -4.34 5.88 2.53
C GLY A 163 -4.54 5.93 1.01
N PHE A 164 -5.01 7.03 0.44
CA PHE A 164 -5.13 7.20 -1.01
C PHE A 164 -3.76 7.52 -1.57
N PRO A 165 -3.16 6.64 -2.38
CA PRO A 165 -1.94 7.01 -3.06
C PRO A 165 -2.14 8.24 -3.96
N LEU A 166 -1.09 9.04 -4.13
CA LEU A 166 -1.16 10.26 -4.93
C LEU A 166 -1.60 9.97 -6.37
N ASP A 167 -1.15 8.84 -6.95
CA ASP A 167 -1.58 8.40 -8.28
C ASP A 167 -3.06 8.04 -8.36
N LEU A 168 -3.62 7.42 -7.32
CA LEU A 168 -5.06 7.18 -7.25
C LEU A 168 -5.82 8.50 -7.21
N THR A 169 -5.38 9.45 -6.37
CA THR A 169 -5.97 10.80 -6.29
C THR A 169 -5.90 11.52 -7.64
N ASN A 170 -4.75 11.46 -8.30
CA ASN A 170 -4.52 12.00 -9.64
C ASN A 170 -5.44 11.38 -10.69
N ASP A 171 -5.66 10.06 -10.66
CA ASP A 171 -6.57 9.39 -11.59
C ASP A 171 -8.00 9.88 -11.43
N VAL A 172 -8.50 10.03 -10.19
CA VAL A 172 -9.84 10.55 -9.96
C VAL A 172 -9.97 12.01 -10.41
N CYS A 173 -8.97 12.83 -10.12
CA CYS A 173 -8.97 14.23 -10.55
C CYS A 173 -8.95 14.35 -12.09
N ARG A 174 -8.12 13.54 -12.76
CA ARG A 174 -8.01 13.53 -14.23
C ARG A 174 -9.33 13.16 -14.90
N GLU A 175 -10.05 12.17 -14.37
CA GLU A 175 -11.38 11.80 -14.87
C GLU A 175 -12.40 12.93 -14.79
N ARG A 176 -12.15 13.93 -13.93
CA ARG A 176 -13.00 15.12 -13.74
C ARG A 176 -12.41 16.39 -14.37
N GLY A 177 -11.31 16.27 -15.11
CA GLY A 177 -10.64 17.41 -15.72
C GLY A 177 -9.94 18.34 -14.71
N VAL A 178 -9.56 17.81 -13.54
CA VAL A 178 -8.90 18.53 -12.46
C VAL A 178 -7.46 18.06 -12.31
N THR A 179 -6.54 18.97 -11.98
CA THR A 179 -5.16 18.64 -11.62
C THR A 179 -4.97 18.60 -10.11
N VAL A 180 -3.95 17.91 -9.62
CA VAL A 180 -3.57 17.96 -8.20
C VAL A 180 -2.42 18.94 -8.04
N ASP A 181 -2.44 19.75 -6.98
CA ASP A 181 -1.30 20.56 -6.55
C ASP A 181 -0.23 19.65 -5.92
N GLU A 182 0.62 19.07 -6.78
CA GLU A 182 1.69 18.16 -6.38
C GLU A 182 2.79 18.86 -5.58
N ASP A 183 3.03 20.15 -5.84
CA ASP A 183 4.01 20.95 -5.09
C ASP A 183 3.53 21.19 -3.65
N GLY A 184 2.25 21.54 -3.47
CA GLY A 184 1.62 21.64 -2.16
C GLY A 184 1.59 20.31 -1.41
N PHE A 185 1.33 19.20 -2.12
CA PHE A 185 1.39 17.86 -1.54
C PHE A 185 2.80 17.55 -1.04
N LYS A 186 3.82 17.82 -1.87
CA LYS A 186 5.23 17.60 -1.51
C LYS A 186 5.64 18.47 -0.32
N ALA A 187 5.23 19.74 -0.29
CA ALA A 187 5.48 20.63 0.84
C ALA A 187 4.82 20.11 2.13
N ALA A 188 3.62 19.53 2.05
CA ALA A 188 2.97 18.89 3.18
C ALA A 188 3.72 17.63 3.67
N MET A 189 4.14 16.75 2.75
CA MET A 189 4.97 15.57 3.05
C MET A 189 6.30 15.96 3.73
N ASP A 190 6.97 16.99 3.21
CA ASP A 190 8.25 17.45 3.74
C ASP A 190 8.10 18.08 5.13
N ARG A 191 7.02 18.84 5.37
CA ARG A 191 6.66 19.34 6.71
C ARG A 191 6.43 18.19 7.69
N GLN A 192 5.67 17.17 7.31
CA GLN A 192 5.43 16.00 8.16
C GLN A 192 6.74 15.26 8.49
N LYS A 193 7.60 15.03 7.50
CA LYS A 193 8.92 14.41 7.72
C LYS A 193 9.80 15.24 8.63
N ALA A 194 9.82 16.57 8.47
CA ALA A 194 10.59 17.46 9.32
C ALA A 194 10.07 17.43 10.77
N GLN A 195 8.76 17.44 10.97
CA GLN A 195 8.13 17.31 12.29
C GLN A 195 8.43 15.96 12.94
N ALA A 196 8.34 14.86 12.20
CA ALA A 196 8.68 13.52 12.70
C ALA A 196 10.16 13.42 13.12
N ARG A 197 11.08 14.02 12.34
CA ARG A 197 12.50 14.10 12.69
C ARG A 197 12.74 14.97 13.92
N ALA A 198 12.11 16.13 14.01
CA ALA A 198 12.22 17.00 15.18
C ALA A 198 11.71 16.30 16.45
N ALA A 199 10.53 15.68 16.39
CA ALA A 199 9.96 14.90 17.50
C ALA A 199 10.83 13.68 17.88
N GLY A 200 11.45 13.02 16.89
CA GLY A 200 12.41 11.94 17.13
C GLY A 200 13.71 12.41 17.78
N LYS A 201 14.19 13.60 17.40
CA LYS A 201 15.40 14.22 17.98
C LYS A 201 15.19 14.64 19.43
N PHE A 202 13.99 15.12 19.77
CA PHE A 202 13.60 15.41 21.16
C PHE A 202 13.59 14.19 22.09
N LYS A 203 13.56 12.95 21.57
CA LYS A 203 13.74 11.73 22.38
C LYS A 203 15.21 11.34 22.61
N MET A 204 16.16 11.93 21.88
CA MET A 204 17.60 11.70 22.08
C MET A 204 18.32 12.85 22.83
N ASP A 205 17.71 14.03 22.96
CA ASP A 205 18.40 15.25 23.41
C ASP A 205 18.43 15.49 24.94
N LYS A 206 18.10 14.49 25.77
CA LYS A 206 18.86 14.36 27.02
C LYS A 206 20.00 13.41 26.72
N ALA A 207 21.09 13.96 26.19
CA ALA A 207 22.39 13.29 26.24
C ALA A 207 22.60 12.89 27.70
N LEU A 208 22.34 11.62 27.99
CA LEU A 208 22.62 11.04 29.29
C LEU A 208 24.12 11.07 29.43
N GLU A 209 24.62 11.93 30.32
CA GLU A 209 26.02 11.87 30.74
C GLU A 209 26.22 10.56 31.51
N TYR A 210 26.56 9.51 30.76
CA TYR A 210 27.01 8.23 31.31
C TYR A 210 28.52 8.27 31.43
N ALA A 211 29.03 8.26 32.67
CA ALA A 211 30.46 8.30 32.99
C ALA A 211 31.08 6.89 33.15
N GLY A 212 30.37 5.83 32.77
CA GLY A 212 30.88 4.46 32.83
C GLY A 212 31.72 4.08 31.61
N GLU A 213 32.13 2.81 31.55
CA GLU A 213 32.99 2.32 30.47
C GLU A 213 32.30 2.36 29.11
N ALA A 214 33.09 2.56 28.05
CA ALA A 214 32.58 2.57 26.69
C ALA A 214 32.23 1.14 26.24
N ASN A 215 31.05 1.00 25.66
CA ASN A 215 30.54 -0.26 25.13
C ASN A 215 31.18 -0.62 23.77
N ARG A 216 31.38 -1.91 23.53
CA ARG A 216 31.88 -2.47 22.27
C ARG A 216 30.72 -3.01 21.45
N PHE A 217 30.55 -2.52 20.23
CA PHE A 217 29.53 -3.06 19.32
C PHE A 217 29.87 -4.48 18.84
N SER A 218 29.07 -5.47 19.24
CA SER A 218 29.18 -6.89 18.86
C SER A 218 28.17 -7.35 17.79
N GLY A 219 27.28 -6.46 17.32
CA GLY A 219 26.13 -6.80 16.46
C GLY A 219 26.46 -7.30 15.04
N TYR A 220 27.73 -7.29 14.63
CA TYR A 220 28.17 -7.94 13.38
C TYR A 220 28.45 -9.45 13.56
N GLU A 221 28.71 -9.88 14.79
CA GLU A 221 29.15 -11.24 15.11
C GLU A 221 28.01 -12.07 15.71
N ALA A 222 27.18 -11.44 16.56
CA ALA A 222 26.08 -12.10 17.23
C ALA A 222 24.81 -11.23 17.24
N LEU A 223 23.65 -11.90 17.13
CA LEU A 223 22.33 -11.26 17.25
C LEU A 223 21.76 -11.35 18.68
N SER A 224 22.45 -12.04 19.58
CA SER A 224 22.04 -12.24 20.97
C SER A 224 23.25 -12.37 21.87
N GLU A 225 23.25 -11.64 22.99
CA GLU A 225 24.32 -11.65 23.99
C GLU A 225 23.71 -11.48 25.39
N SER A 226 24.35 -12.09 26.38
CA SER A 226 23.98 -11.91 27.79
C SER A 226 24.71 -10.68 28.33
N ALA A 227 23.96 -9.68 28.79
CA ALA A 227 24.50 -8.48 29.40
C ALA A 227 23.82 -8.19 30.75
N LYS A 228 24.50 -7.45 31.61
CA LYS A 228 24.04 -6.96 32.90
C LYS A 228 23.65 -5.50 32.78
N VAL A 229 22.60 -5.13 33.51
CA VAL A 229 22.20 -3.74 33.65
C VAL A 229 23.18 -3.03 34.60
N VAL A 230 23.86 -2.00 34.10
CA VAL A 230 24.82 -1.19 34.87
C VAL A 230 24.30 0.18 35.26
N ALA A 231 23.29 0.71 34.57
CA ALA A 231 22.60 1.93 34.98
C ALA A 231 21.17 1.98 34.43
N ILE A 232 20.31 2.71 35.14
CA ILE A 232 18.92 2.99 34.74
C ILE A 232 18.68 4.48 34.89
N TYR A 233 17.96 5.09 33.93
CA TYR A 233 17.59 6.49 33.97
C TYR A 233 16.11 6.70 33.66
N VAL A 234 15.46 7.57 34.42
CA VAL A 234 14.09 8.03 34.20
C VAL A 234 14.15 9.53 33.94
N ASP A 235 13.63 9.97 32.80
CA ASP A 235 13.63 11.39 32.40
C ASP A 235 15.02 12.06 32.52
N GLY A 236 16.10 11.31 32.30
CA GLY A 236 17.48 11.79 32.40
C GLY A 236 18.10 11.78 33.80
N THR A 237 17.40 11.27 34.83
CA THR A 237 17.90 11.15 36.20
C THR A 237 18.21 9.69 36.53
N SER A 238 19.34 9.43 37.19
CA SER A 238 19.71 8.07 37.61
C SER A 238 18.66 7.49 38.57
N ALA A 239 18.26 6.24 38.33
CA ALA A 239 17.26 5.51 39.07
C ALA A 239 17.73 4.08 39.37
N GLN A 240 17.11 3.43 40.36
CA GLN A 240 17.40 2.03 40.69
C GLN A 240 16.41 1.04 40.08
N MET A 241 15.26 1.50 39.59
CA MET A 241 14.21 0.67 39.00
C MET A 241 13.36 1.44 38.01
N LEU A 242 12.64 0.72 37.15
CA LEU A 242 11.59 1.23 36.28
C LEU A 242 10.25 0.59 36.68
N GLU A 243 9.23 1.40 36.85
CA GLU A 243 7.87 0.91 37.08
C GLU A 243 7.20 0.47 35.78
N ALA A 244 6.19 -0.42 35.89
CA ALA A 244 5.45 -0.89 34.74
C ALA A 244 4.73 0.28 34.03
N GLY A 245 4.99 0.45 32.74
CA GLY A 245 4.45 1.55 31.92
C GLY A 245 5.30 2.84 31.94
N GLN A 246 6.39 2.88 32.72
CA GLN A 246 7.32 4.00 32.74
C GLN A 246 8.34 3.89 31.60
N SER A 247 8.62 5.01 30.92
CA SER A 247 9.68 5.10 29.91
C SER A 247 11.01 5.47 30.58
N GLY A 248 12.09 4.78 30.22
CA GLY A 248 13.43 5.06 30.73
C GLY A 248 14.52 4.48 29.85
N VAL A 249 15.77 4.76 30.20
CA VAL A 249 16.96 4.27 29.51
C VAL A 249 17.68 3.27 30.41
N VAL A 250 18.10 2.15 29.83
CA VAL A 250 18.88 1.11 30.49
C VAL A 250 20.24 1.02 29.82
N VAL A 251 21.32 1.05 30.60
CA VAL A 251 22.69 0.87 30.14
C VAL A 251 23.15 -0.54 30.52
N LEU A 252 23.81 -1.22 29.58
CA LEU A 252 24.26 -2.62 29.72
C LEU A 252 25.80 -2.70 29.67
N ASP A 253 26.41 -3.68 30.33
CA ASP A 253 27.84 -4.00 30.13
C ASP A 253 28.02 -4.79 28.82
N GLY A 254 28.63 -4.17 27.81
CA GLY A 254 28.83 -4.82 26.50
C GLY A 254 29.37 -3.88 25.44
#